data_AF-A0A0G1Z2N4-F1
#
_entry.id   AF-A0A0G1Z2N4-F1
#
_cell.length_a   1.000
_cell.length_b   1.000
_cell.length_c   1.000
_cell.angle_alpha   90.00
_cell.angle_beta   90.00
_cell.angle_gamma   90.00
#
_symmetry.space_group_name_H-M   'P 1'
#
loop_
_entity.id
_entity.type
_entity.pdbx_description
1 polymer ?
#
loop_
_entity_poly.entity_id
_entity_poly.type
_entity_poly.pdbx_seq_one_letter_code
_entity_poly.pdbx_strand_id
1 'polypeptide(L)'
;MYQKQTRKGKDIPYITHPLTVGLILSLAGGSEDIIIAGILHDTIEDSTAEKKVTPEMLTERFGQNVSNLVLSVTEQNKALPWEERKKEALKHIKTFSYDSLLVKSADTIGNVSELLDDYERDGGKTLTRFNAPEKMIKNYLEVIRAILGCWSESPLASELESIKTGLENMENSQQKTVQPSGDEFVKLGEIAKRFWERGISANPPKFVVFMGGVGSGKTTIRREKFSESYVNFDAGEINNYSEKEFGKDNPKLESLTTWVCGTILEKSINERKNIVIEIIGDSKEVITPVIDKMIEIGYKVELIPVYCGVEVAYVRHLNAVKEDKEYLSSYFTQEATLYFFYQLLQLGKMRP
;
A
#
# COMPACT_ATOMS: atom_id res chain seq x y z
N MET A 1 -10.19 37.76 -1.25
CA MET A 1 -10.30 36.31 -0.95
C MET A 1 -11.39 36.09 0.09
N TYR A 2 -12.27 35.11 -0.17
CA TYR A 2 -13.47 34.76 0.62
C TYR A 2 -13.31 33.40 1.36
N GLN A 3 -12.10 32.82 1.41
CA GLN A 3 -11.81 31.46 1.93
C GLN A 3 -10.63 31.44 2.92
N LYS A 4 -10.48 30.33 3.66
CA LYS A 4 -9.30 30.05 4.51
C LYS A 4 -8.02 29.99 3.68
N GLN A 5 -6.92 30.54 4.21
CA GLN A 5 -5.71 30.84 3.43
C GLN A 5 -4.80 29.64 3.15
N THR A 6 -4.99 28.50 3.83
CA THR A 6 -4.11 27.31 3.75
C THR A 6 -4.91 26.00 3.74
N ARG A 7 -4.41 24.98 3.03
CA ARG A 7 -4.98 23.61 3.05
C ARG A 7 -4.73 22.99 4.44
N LYS A 8 -5.58 22.05 4.89
CA LYS A 8 -5.37 21.36 6.18
C LYS A 8 -3.96 20.76 6.24
N GLY A 9 -3.09 21.34 7.07
CA GLY A 9 -1.74 20.86 7.32
C GLY A 9 -0.65 21.27 6.32
N LYS A 10 -0.87 22.25 5.41
CA LYS A 10 0.17 22.72 4.45
C LYS A 10 0.15 24.24 4.23
N ASP A 11 1.32 24.81 3.91
CA ASP A 11 1.56 26.20 3.46
C ASP A 11 1.35 26.39 1.93
N ILE A 12 0.50 25.57 1.29
CA ILE A 12 0.18 25.72 -0.14
C ILE A 12 -1.06 26.63 -0.29
N PRO A 13 -1.04 27.63 -1.20
CA PRO A 13 -2.19 28.50 -1.43
C PRO A 13 -3.42 27.70 -1.88
N TYR A 14 -4.57 27.96 -1.26
CA TYR A 14 -5.84 27.27 -1.49
C TYR A 14 -6.29 27.23 -2.97
N ILE A 15 -5.83 28.17 -3.82
CA ILE A 15 -6.20 28.25 -5.24
C ILE A 15 -5.75 27.05 -6.08
N THR A 16 -4.79 26.24 -5.61
CA THR A 16 -4.24 25.14 -6.41
C THR A 16 -5.25 24.02 -6.66
N HIS A 17 -6.05 23.62 -5.66
CA HIS A 17 -7.05 22.55 -5.84
C HIS A 17 -8.16 22.93 -6.84
N PRO A 18 -8.84 24.08 -6.71
CA PRO A 18 -9.82 24.52 -7.70
C PRO A 18 -9.27 24.59 -9.13
N LEU A 19 -8.01 25.03 -9.30
CA LEU A 19 -7.36 25.06 -10.61
C LEU A 19 -7.08 23.65 -11.15
N THR A 20 -6.63 22.72 -10.30
CA THR A 20 -6.46 21.31 -10.67
C THR A 20 -7.78 20.70 -11.11
N VAL A 21 -8.88 20.94 -10.38
CA VAL A 21 -10.22 20.45 -10.76
C VAL A 21 -10.64 21.01 -12.11
N GLY A 22 -10.51 22.33 -12.31
CA GLY A 22 -10.81 22.96 -13.60
C GLY A 22 -9.99 22.40 -14.76
N LEU A 23 -8.70 22.11 -14.54
CA LEU A 23 -7.82 21.52 -15.53
C LEU A 23 -8.24 20.09 -15.89
N ILE A 24 -8.54 19.25 -14.88
CA ILE A 24 -9.03 17.88 -15.10
C ILE A 24 -10.32 17.91 -15.93
N LEU A 25 -11.26 18.80 -15.61
CA LEU A 25 -12.51 18.94 -16.34
C LEU A 25 -12.30 19.41 -17.78
N SER A 26 -11.36 20.33 -18.00
CA SER A 26 -11.01 20.79 -19.33
C SER A 26 -10.42 19.66 -20.18
N LEU A 27 -9.51 18.85 -19.61
CA LEU A 27 -8.94 17.68 -20.28
C LEU A 27 -9.97 16.58 -20.55
N ALA A 28 -10.99 16.46 -19.69
CA ALA A 28 -12.10 15.54 -19.86
C ALA A 28 -13.16 16.01 -20.88
N GLY A 29 -12.96 17.18 -21.53
CA GLY A 29 -13.90 17.74 -22.50
C GLY A 29 -15.13 18.39 -21.90
N GLY A 30 -15.06 18.81 -20.63
CA GLY A 30 -16.13 19.56 -19.97
C GLY A 30 -16.41 20.89 -20.68
N SER A 31 -17.68 21.31 -20.69
CA SER A 31 -18.08 22.62 -21.17
C SER A 31 -17.54 23.74 -20.27
N GLU A 32 -17.59 24.98 -20.76
CA GLU A 32 -17.20 26.15 -19.97
C GLU A 32 -17.93 26.22 -18.62
N ASP A 33 -19.26 25.98 -18.61
CA ASP A 33 -20.06 25.94 -17.39
C ASP A 33 -19.56 24.86 -16.39
N ILE A 34 -19.18 23.67 -16.88
CA ILE A 34 -18.65 22.59 -16.04
C ILE A 34 -17.29 22.97 -15.46
N ILE A 35 -16.40 23.54 -16.27
CA ILE A 35 -15.06 23.97 -15.82
C ILE A 35 -15.19 25.06 -14.77
N ILE A 36 -16.04 26.07 -15.01
CA ILE A 36 -16.32 27.14 -14.05
C ILE A 36 -16.91 26.55 -12.76
N ALA A 37 -17.87 25.65 -12.86
CA ALA A 37 -18.45 24.98 -11.69
C ALA A 37 -17.40 24.19 -10.89
N GLY A 38 -16.47 23.51 -11.57
CA GLY A 38 -15.35 22.83 -10.93
C GLY A 38 -14.39 23.77 -10.22
N ILE A 39 -14.09 24.95 -10.78
CA ILE A 39 -13.28 25.98 -10.10
C ILE A 39 -14.03 26.55 -8.88
N LEU A 40 -15.36 26.59 -8.92
CA LEU A 40 -16.19 27.21 -7.89
C LEU A 40 -16.77 26.22 -6.86
N HIS A 41 -16.55 24.91 -7.01
CA HIS A 41 -17.29 23.87 -6.28
C HIS A 41 -17.25 24.05 -4.75
N ASP A 42 -16.08 24.42 -4.20
CA ASP A 42 -15.90 24.62 -2.76
C ASP A 42 -16.30 26.03 -2.26
N THR A 43 -16.67 26.96 -3.14
CA THR A 43 -16.85 28.37 -2.75
C THR A 43 -18.04 28.58 -1.80
N ILE A 44 -19.14 27.87 -2.03
CA ILE A 44 -20.30 27.89 -1.12
C ILE A 44 -19.92 27.26 0.22
N GLU A 45 -19.18 26.15 0.18
CA GLU A 45 -18.80 25.37 1.36
C GLU A 45 -17.80 26.09 2.28
N ASP A 46 -16.77 26.68 1.70
CA ASP A 46 -15.59 27.18 2.41
C ASP A 46 -15.59 28.70 2.60
N SER A 47 -16.66 29.36 2.17
CA SER A 47 -16.90 30.77 2.49
C SER A 47 -17.06 31.00 3.99
N THR A 48 -16.47 32.09 4.51
CA THR A 48 -16.60 32.48 5.92
C THR A 48 -17.96 33.13 6.20
N ALA A 49 -18.36 33.21 7.47
CA ALA A 49 -19.64 33.81 7.86
C ALA A 49 -19.76 35.28 7.42
N GLU A 50 -18.65 36.02 7.46
CA GLU A 50 -18.58 37.44 7.08
C GLU A 50 -18.59 37.64 5.56
N LYS A 51 -18.35 36.56 4.81
CA LYS A 51 -18.07 36.56 3.38
C LYS A 51 -18.74 35.36 2.71
N LYS A 52 -20.01 35.13 3.06
CA LYS A 52 -20.77 33.98 2.58
C LYS A 52 -21.00 34.08 1.07
N VAL A 53 -20.63 33.02 0.34
CA VAL A 53 -20.99 32.87 -1.07
C VAL A 53 -22.33 32.16 -1.13
N THR A 54 -23.27 32.70 -1.91
CA THR A 54 -24.61 32.13 -2.08
C THR A 54 -24.86 31.72 -3.54
N PRO A 55 -25.81 30.79 -3.79
CA PRO A 55 -26.19 30.41 -5.15
C PRO A 55 -26.65 31.60 -6.00
N GLU A 56 -27.32 32.60 -5.41
CA GLU A 56 -27.79 33.79 -6.12
C GLU A 56 -26.63 34.62 -6.66
N MET A 57 -25.55 34.75 -5.88
CA MET A 57 -24.32 35.43 -6.32
C MET A 57 -23.64 34.70 -7.47
N LEU A 58 -23.69 33.36 -7.47
CA LEU A 58 -23.15 32.55 -8.57
C LEU A 58 -24.01 32.71 -9.82
N THR A 59 -25.33 32.72 -9.69
CA THR A 59 -26.27 32.94 -10.79
C THR A 59 -26.05 34.30 -11.45
N GLU A 60 -25.90 35.37 -10.65
CA GLU A 60 -25.70 36.73 -11.16
C GLU A 60 -24.40 36.86 -11.98
N ARG A 61 -23.33 36.15 -11.57
CA ARG A 61 -21.99 36.30 -12.15
C ARG A 61 -21.67 35.31 -13.26
N PHE A 62 -22.17 34.09 -13.15
CA PHE A 62 -21.77 32.95 -13.99
C PHE A 62 -22.96 32.23 -14.61
N GLY A 63 -24.19 32.67 -14.33
CA GLY A 63 -25.41 32.08 -14.86
C GLY A 63 -25.96 30.92 -14.03
N GLN A 64 -27.22 30.57 -14.33
CA GLN A 64 -27.98 29.60 -13.54
C GLN A 64 -27.40 28.18 -13.61
N ASN A 65 -26.85 27.79 -14.76
CA ASN A 65 -26.27 26.46 -14.95
C ASN A 65 -25.10 26.20 -14.01
N VAL A 66 -24.13 27.13 -13.96
CA VAL A 66 -22.98 27.07 -13.05
C VAL A 66 -23.44 27.00 -11.60
N SER A 67 -24.39 27.86 -11.21
CA SER A 67 -24.95 27.87 -9.85
C SER A 67 -25.57 26.52 -9.47
N ASN A 68 -26.35 25.93 -10.38
CA ASN A 68 -26.96 24.62 -10.17
C ASN A 68 -25.92 23.51 -10.04
N LEU A 69 -24.88 23.51 -10.88
CA LEU A 69 -23.80 22.52 -10.83
C LEU A 69 -23.04 22.62 -9.51
N VAL A 70 -22.64 23.82 -9.09
CA VAL A 70 -21.94 24.04 -7.80
C VAL A 70 -22.83 23.57 -6.64
N LEU A 71 -24.11 23.94 -6.64
CA LEU A 71 -25.04 23.54 -5.59
C LEU A 71 -25.23 22.01 -5.52
N SER A 72 -25.23 21.33 -6.66
CA SER A 72 -25.39 19.87 -6.72
C SER A 72 -24.24 19.10 -6.06
N VAL A 73 -23.01 19.64 -6.12
CA VAL A 73 -21.83 19.00 -5.54
C VAL A 73 -21.48 19.54 -4.15
N THR A 74 -22.22 20.55 -3.67
CA THR A 74 -22.09 21.11 -2.32
C THR A 74 -22.69 20.16 -1.28
N GLU A 75 -21.89 19.78 -0.30
CA GLU A 75 -22.33 18.98 0.84
C GLU A 75 -23.36 19.74 1.69
N GLN A 76 -24.50 19.10 1.90
CA GLN A 76 -25.60 19.67 2.65
C GLN A 76 -25.42 19.47 4.16
N ASN A 77 -26.01 20.40 4.93
CA ASN A 77 -26.19 20.29 6.37
C ASN A 77 -24.93 19.99 7.20
N LYS A 78 -24.03 20.98 7.30
CA LYS A 78 -22.81 20.91 8.12
C LYS A 78 -23.05 20.71 9.63
N ALA A 79 -24.30 20.76 10.11
CA ALA A 79 -24.66 20.50 11.51
C ALA A 79 -24.71 19.00 11.85
N LEU A 80 -24.82 18.13 10.83
CA LEU A 80 -24.87 16.68 11.05
C LEU A 80 -23.49 16.08 11.37
N PRO A 81 -23.45 14.96 12.12
CA PRO A 81 -22.24 14.16 12.31
C PRO A 81 -21.60 13.77 10.97
N TRP A 82 -20.27 13.63 10.94
CA TRP A 82 -19.52 13.35 9.72
C TRP A 82 -20.04 12.10 8.98
N GLU A 83 -20.33 11.01 9.69
CA GLU A 83 -20.82 9.77 9.07
C GLU A 83 -22.20 9.93 8.42
N GLU A 84 -23.08 10.74 9.01
CA GLU A 84 -24.40 11.00 8.46
C GLU A 84 -24.29 11.87 7.20
N ARG A 85 -23.47 12.93 7.23
CA ARG A 85 -23.19 13.75 6.03
C ARG A 85 -22.64 12.93 4.88
N LYS A 86 -21.69 12.02 5.16
CA LYS A 86 -21.12 11.16 4.12
C LYS A 86 -22.11 10.14 3.56
N LYS A 87 -22.99 9.57 4.40
CA LYS A 87 -24.09 8.73 3.92
C LYS A 87 -25.09 9.49 3.05
N GLU A 88 -25.42 10.73 3.40
CA GLU A 88 -26.28 11.60 2.59
C GLU A 88 -25.62 11.96 1.26
N ALA A 89 -24.34 12.34 1.27
CA ALA A 89 -23.57 12.63 0.07
C ALA A 89 -23.53 11.41 -0.88
N LEU A 90 -23.32 10.20 -0.37
CA LEU A 90 -23.34 8.96 -1.18
C LEU A 90 -24.71 8.67 -1.80
N LYS A 91 -25.81 8.97 -1.09
CA LYS A 91 -27.15 8.86 -1.68
C LYS A 91 -27.35 9.93 -2.75
N HIS A 92 -26.86 11.14 -2.53
CA HIS A 92 -27.01 12.26 -3.45
C HIS A 92 -26.25 12.05 -4.75
N ILE A 93 -25.07 11.43 -4.72
CA ILE A 93 -24.30 11.08 -5.94
C ILE A 93 -25.16 10.27 -6.93
N LYS A 94 -26.04 9.40 -6.44
CA LYS A 94 -26.93 8.58 -7.30
C LYS A 94 -27.99 9.40 -8.04
N THR A 95 -28.19 10.65 -7.65
CA THR A 95 -29.15 11.57 -8.28
C THR A 95 -28.46 12.62 -9.17
N PHE A 96 -27.14 12.54 -9.35
CA PHE A 96 -26.38 13.51 -10.13
C PHE A 96 -26.65 13.38 -11.63
N SER A 97 -26.61 14.51 -12.33
CA SER A 97 -26.44 14.52 -13.79
C SER A 97 -25.02 14.07 -14.16
N TYR A 98 -24.79 13.75 -15.43
CA TYR A 98 -23.43 13.46 -15.90
C TYR A 98 -22.46 14.63 -15.67
N ASP A 99 -22.93 15.87 -15.82
CA ASP A 99 -22.12 17.06 -15.55
C ASP A 99 -21.73 17.16 -14.07
N SER A 100 -22.67 16.93 -13.15
CA SER A 100 -22.39 16.90 -11.71
C SER A 100 -21.48 15.74 -11.32
N LEU A 101 -21.65 14.56 -11.95
CA LEU A 101 -20.74 13.42 -11.77
C LEU A 101 -19.33 13.76 -12.27
N LEU A 102 -19.20 14.49 -13.38
CA LEU A 102 -17.90 14.88 -13.93
C LEU A 102 -17.18 15.84 -12.97
N VAL A 103 -17.88 16.86 -12.47
CA VAL A 103 -17.34 17.77 -11.44
C VAL A 103 -16.92 16.98 -10.19
N LYS A 104 -17.77 16.07 -9.71
CA LYS A 104 -17.44 15.28 -8.52
C LYS A 104 -16.29 14.30 -8.74
N SER A 105 -16.15 13.77 -9.94
CA SER A 105 -15.03 12.92 -10.35
C SER A 105 -13.73 13.70 -10.30
N ALA A 106 -13.69 14.89 -10.90
CA ALA A 106 -12.50 15.73 -10.91
C ALA A 106 -12.07 16.19 -9.51
N ASP A 107 -13.01 16.59 -8.66
CA ASP A 107 -12.76 16.89 -7.24
C ASP A 107 -12.15 15.67 -6.50
N THR A 108 -12.75 14.50 -6.70
CA THR A 108 -12.28 13.25 -6.07
C THR A 108 -10.88 12.89 -6.54
N ILE A 109 -10.61 12.98 -7.84
CA ILE A 109 -9.28 12.71 -8.42
C ILE A 109 -8.24 13.67 -7.86
N GLY A 110 -8.50 14.98 -7.84
CA GLY A 110 -7.57 15.97 -7.32
C GLY A 110 -7.22 15.73 -5.85
N ASN A 111 -8.24 15.46 -5.03
CA ASN A 111 -8.05 15.21 -3.61
C ASN A 111 -7.30 13.91 -3.29
N VAL A 112 -7.67 12.81 -3.96
CA VAL A 112 -7.06 11.50 -3.71
C VAL A 112 -5.66 11.41 -4.29
N SER A 113 -5.40 11.99 -5.47
CA SER A 113 -4.05 12.00 -6.05
C SER A 113 -3.07 12.72 -5.13
N GLU A 114 -3.45 13.88 -4.57
CA GLU A 114 -2.57 14.57 -3.61
C GLU A 114 -2.32 13.75 -2.33
N LEU A 115 -3.34 13.02 -1.85
CA LEU A 115 -3.20 12.13 -0.70
C LEU A 115 -2.23 10.97 -1.00
N LEU A 116 -2.34 10.36 -2.18
CA LEU A 116 -1.47 9.26 -2.59
C LEU A 116 -0.03 9.73 -2.77
N ASP A 117 0.19 10.88 -3.42
CA ASP A 117 1.53 11.48 -3.58
C ASP A 117 2.18 11.82 -2.24
N ASP A 118 1.39 12.37 -1.30
CA ASP A 118 1.85 12.62 0.05
C ASP A 118 2.19 11.31 0.79
N TYR A 119 1.39 10.27 0.62
CA TYR A 119 1.64 8.97 1.25
C TYR A 119 2.87 8.28 0.66
N GLU A 120 3.10 8.37 -0.64
CA GLU A 120 4.31 7.84 -1.29
C GLU A 120 5.57 8.54 -0.75
N ARG A 121 5.51 9.86 -0.56
CA ARG A 121 6.64 10.65 -0.08
C ARG A 121 6.90 10.50 1.43
N ASP A 122 5.86 10.61 2.25
CA ASP A 122 5.98 10.74 3.71
C ASP A 122 5.52 9.47 4.47
N GLY A 123 4.99 8.46 3.77
CA GLY A 123 4.47 7.21 4.35
C GLY A 123 3.33 7.44 5.34
N GLY A 124 3.32 6.64 6.42
CA GLY A 124 2.31 6.74 7.48
C GLY A 124 2.21 8.13 8.16
N LYS A 125 3.24 8.98 8.07
CA LYS A 125 3.20 10.35 8.61
C LYS A 125 2.16 11.22 7.92
N THR A 126 1.79 10.94 6.67
CA THR A 126 0.72 11.66 5.98
C THR A 126 -0.60 11.53 6.72
N LEU A 127 -0.86 10.36 7.31
CA LEU A 127 -2.15 10.03 7.91
C LEU A 127 -2.34 10.65 9.29
N THR A 128 -1.27 11.08 9.96
CA THR A 128 -1.35 11.79 11.25
C THR A 128 -1.98 13.19 11.11
N ARG A 129 -2.11 13.71 9.89
CA ARG A 129 -2.77 14.99 9.59
C ARG A 129 -4.31 14.91 9.64
N PHE A 130 -4.86 13.70 9.75
CA PHE A 130 -6.30 13.44 9.69
C PHE A 130 -6.83 12.82 10.98
N ASN A 131 -8.04 13.23 11.40
CA ASN A 131 -8.65 12.75 12.65
C ASN A 131 -9.09 11.27 12.60
N ALA A 132 -9.48 10.77 11.43
CA ALA A 132 -9.97 9.41 11.23
C ALA A 132 -9.58 8.93 9.81
N PRO A 133 -8.29 8.61 9.56
CA PRO A 133 -7.79 8.32 8.22
C PRO A 133 -8.47 7.10 7.58
N GLU A 134 -8.66 6.01 8.33
CA GLU A 134 -9.34 4.81 7.85
C GLU A 134 -10.77 5.10 7.34
N LYS A 135 -11.55 5.83 8.14
CA LYS A 135 -12.91 6.22 7.75
C LYS A 135 -12.91 7.10 6.51
N MET A 136 -11.94 8.02 6.40
CA MET A 136 -11.78 8.91 5.26
C MET A 136 -11.44 8.12 3.98
N ILE A 137 -10.49 7.18 4.05
CA ILE A 137 -10.10 6.30 2.93
C ILE A 137 -11.31 5.48 2.47
N LYS A 138 -12.01 4.84 3.42
CA LYS A 138 -13.21 4.06 3.13
C LYS A 138 -14.29 4.90 2.45
N ASN A 139 -14.50 6.13 2.92
CA ASN A 139 -15.44 7.05 2.29
C ASN A 139 -15.02 7.40 0.85
N TYR A 140 -13.74 7.66 0.58
CA TYR A 140 -13.29 7.90 -0.79
C TYR A 140 -13.53 6.68 -1.70
N LEU A 141 -13.26 5.47 -1.21
CA LEU A 141 -13.55 4.23 -1.96
C LEU A 141 -15.06 4.08 -2.25
N GLU A 142 -15.92 4.38 -1.29
CA GLU A 142 -17.38 4.35 -1.48
C GLU A 142 -17.84 5.40 -2.51
N VAL A 143 -17.27 6.61 -2.46
CA VAL A 143 -17.55 7.69 -3.44
C VAL A 143 -17.14 7.26 -4.84
N ILE A 144 -15.91 6.74 -5.01
CA ILE A 144 -15.42 6.31 -6.33
C ILE A 144 -16.28 5.18 -6.89
N ARG A 145 -16.62 4.18 -6.06
CA ARG A 145 -17.52 3.08 -6.47
C ARG A 145 -18.91 3.59 -6.85
N ALA A 146 -19.44 4.58 -6.12
CA ALA A 146 -20.74 5.17 -6.44
C ALA A 146 -20.71 5.91 -7.79
N ILE A 147 -19.67 6.71 -8.05
CA ILE A 147 -19.49 7.43 -9.32
C ILE A 147 -19.39 6.43 -10.48
N LEU A 148 -18.49 5.44 -10.39
CA LEU A 148 -18.30 4.43 -11.43
C LEU A 148 -19.55 3.57 -11.66
N GLY A 149 -20.32 3.30 -10.59
CA GLY A 149 -21.60 2.59 -10.69
C GLY A 149 -22.71 3.40 -11.37
N CYS A 150 -22.65 4.73 -11.31
CA CYS A 150 -23.60 5.63 -11.98
C CYS A 150 -23.20 5.91 -13.45
N TRP A 151 -21.91 5.95 -13.75
CA TRP A 151 -21.40 6.25 -15.09
C TRP A 151 -20.06 5.56 -15.36
N SER A 152 -20.12 4.29 -15.77
CA SER A 152 -18.95 3.47 -16.08
C SER A 152 -18.16 3.93 -17.30
N GLU A 153 -18.82 4.63 -18.23
CA GLU A 153 -18.23 5.16 -19.48
C GLU A 153 -17.74 6.62 -19.33
N SER A 154 -17.59 7.10 -18.10
CA SER A 154 -17.06 8.45 -17.83
C SER A 154 -15.69 8.64 -18.51
N PRO A 155 -15.42 9.82 -19.09
CA PRO A 155 -14.08 10.19 -19.58
C PRO A 155 -12.98 10.07 -18.52
N LEU A 156 -13.35 10.10 -17.24
CA LEU A 156 -12.44 10.01 -16.09
C LEU A 156 -12.45 8.62 -15.42
N ALA A 157 -13.08 7.61 -16.03
CA ALA A 157 -13.23 6.30 -15.43
C ALA A 157 -11.86 5.62 -15.17
N SER A 158 -10.89 5.81 -16.08
CA SER A 158 -9.58 5.19 -15.96
C SER A 158 -8.77 5.75 -14.77
N GLU A 159 -8.87 7.06 -14.57
CA GLU A 159 -8.24 7.82 -13.50
C GLU A 159 -8.89 7.45 -12.16
N LEU A 160 -10.22 7.34 -12.12
CA LEU A 160 -10.96 6.89 -10.94
C LEU A 160 -10.56 5.46 -10.52
N GLU A 161 -10.42 4.53 -11.46
CA GLU A 161 -9.96 3.17 -11.14
C GLU A 161 -8.49 3.14 -10.67
N SER A 162 -7.64 3.99 -11.25
CA SER A 162 -6.25 4.14 -10.84
C SER A 162 -6.13 4.60 -9.37
N ILE A 163 -6.82 5.69 -9.01
CA ILE A 163 -6.78 6.21 -7.64
C ILE A 163 -7.46 5.27 -6.63
N LYS A 164 -8.52 4.55 -7.04
CA LYS A 164 -9.17 3.51 -6.22
C LYS A 164 -8.18 2.41 -5.88
N THR A 165 -7.46 1.91 -6.88
CA THR A 165 -6.40 0.91 -6.68
C THR A 165 -5.30 1.44 -5.76
N GLY A 166 -4.94 2.72 -5.87
CA GLY A 166 -4.01 3.40 -4.96
C GLY A 166 -4.48 3.35 -3.50
N LEU A 167 -5.73 3.74 -3.25
CA LEU A 167 -6.33 3.74 -1.92
C LEU A 167 -6.46 2.33 -1.32
N GLU A 168 -6.86 1.33 -2.11
CA GLU A 168 -6.93 -0.07 -1.65
C GLU A 168 -5.55 -0.60 -1.23
N ASN A 169 -4.48 -0.24 -1.95
CA ASN A 169 -3.11 -0.58 -1.55
C ASN A 169 -2.70 0.15 -0.25
N MET A 170 -3.11 1.40 -0.08
CA MET A 170 -2.84 2.18 1.13
C MET A 170 -3.55 1.59 2.36
N GLU A 171 -4.82 1.19 2.21
CA GLU A 171 -5.61 0.53 3.26
C GLU A 171 -4.99 -0.81 3.68
N ASN A 172 -4.58 -1.63 2.71
CA ASN A 172 -3.91 -2.91 2.98
C ASN A 172 -2.55 -2.71 3.69
N SER A 173 -1.83 -1.64 3.37
CA SER A 173 -0.55 -1.31 4.02
C SER A 173 -0.75 -0.87 5.48
N GLN A 174 -1.89 -0.24 5.81
CA GLN A 174 -2.25 0.11 7.19
C GLN A 174 -2.70 -1.10 8.02
N GLN A 175 -3.49 -2.00 7.42
CA GLN A 175 -3.98 -3.19 8.11
C GLN A 175 -2.86 -4.19 8.48
N LYS A 176 -1.68 -4.09 7.82
CA LYS A 176 -0.50 -4.90 8.13
C LYS A 176 0.27 -4.49 9.40
N THR A 177 -0.10 -3.40 10.09
CA THR A 177 0.51 -3.01 11.38
C THR A 177 -0.40 -3.31 12.57
N VAL A 178 -0.69 -4.58 12.82
CA VAL A 178 -1.18 -5.00 14.14
C VAL A 178 0.01 -4.98 15.10
N GLN A 179 -0.02 -4.11 16.10
CA GLN A 179 0.96 -4.11 17.18
C GLN A 179 0.74 -5.38 18.04
N PRO A 180 1.76 -6.24 18.20
CA PRO A 180 1.65 -7.38 19.10
C PRO A 180 1.40 -6.87 20.53
N SER A 181 0.54 -7.55 21.28
CA SER A 181 0.43 -7.40 22.73
C SER A 181 1.74 -7.76 23.42
N GLY A 182 1.90 -7.42 24.70
CA GLY A 182 3.12 -7.73 25.45
C GLY A 182 3.52 -9.21 25.40
N ASP A 183 2.55 -10.11 25.56
CA ASP A 183 2.78 -11.56 25.50
C ASP A 183 3.10 -12.04 24.07
N GLU A 184 2.39 -11.50 23.06
CA GLU A 184 2.70 -11.77 21.64
C GLU A 184 4.12 -11.31 21.29
N PHE A 185 4.56 -10.17 21.81
CA PHE A 185 5.89 -9.62 21.55
C PHE A 185 7.00 -10.51 22.11
N VAL A 186 6.83 -11.06 23.32
CA VAL A 186 7.80 -12.00 23.92
C VAL A 186 7.93 -13.24 23.03
N LYS A 187 6.81 -13.84 22.62
CA LYS A 187 6.78 -15.01 21.75
C LYS A 187 7.40 -14.74 20.38
N LEU A 188 7.08 -13.60 19.77
CA LEU A 188 7.71 -13.18 18.51
C LEU A 188 9.22 -12.99 18.67
N GLY A 189 9.66 -12.47 19.82
CA GLY A 189 11.06 -12.38 20.17
C GLY A 189 11.75 -13.75 20.19
N GLU A 190 11.12 -14.77 20.77
CA GLU A 190 11.65 -16.14 20.79
C GLU A 190 11.71 -16.77 19.40
N ILE A 191 10.73 -16.52 18.54
CA ILE A 191 10.76 -16.93 17.14
C ILE A 191 11.91 -16.23 16.42
N ALA A 192 11.97 -14.89 16.50
CA ALA A 192 13.01 -14.08 15.86
C ALA A 192 14.42 -14.53 16.25
N LYS A 193 14.62 -14.80 17.55
CA LYS A 193 15.87 -15.25 18.14
C LYS A 193 16.46 -16.46 17.40
N ARG A 194 15.63 -17.43 16.99
CA ARG A 194 16.06 -18.66 16.28
C ARG A 194 16.73 -18.38 14.94
N PHE A 195 16.32 -17.31 14.27
CA PHE A 195 16.78 -16.95 12.92
C PHE A 195 17.84 -15.85 12.95
N TRP A 196 17.72 -14.91 13.90
CA TRP A 196 18.45 -13.65 13.91
C TRP A 196 19.62 -13.59 14.89
N GLU A 197 19.64 -14.36 15.97
CA GLU A 197 20.82 -14.37 16.87
C GLU A 197 22.08 -14.86 16.16
N ARG A 198 21.88 -15.65 15.10
CA ARG A 198 22.91 -16.10 14.18
C ARG A 198 23.16 -15.02 13.14
N GLY A 199 24.31 -15.06 12.46
CA GLY A 199 24.67 -14.00 11.51
C GLY A 199 25.73 -13.07 12.04
N ILE A 200 26.98 -13.50 11.89
CA ILE A 200 28.13 -12.72 12.31
C ILE A 200 28.24 -11.50 11.39
N SER A 201 28.48 -10.33 11.97
CA SER A 201 28.78 -9.12 11.21
C SER A 201 30.15 -9.27 10.55
N ALA A 202 30.26 -8.91 9.27
CA ALA A 202 31.51 -8.97 8.52
C ALA A 202 31.74 -7.66 7.77
N ASN A 203 32.98 -7.43 7.34
CA ASN A 203 33.33 -6.26 6.55
C ASN A 203 34.05 -6.67 5.24
N PRO A 204 33.40 -6.53 4.06
CA PRO A 204 31.97 -6.25 3.87
C PRO A 204 31.09 -7.44 4.30
N PRO A 205 29.82 -7.21 4.71
CA PRO A 205 28.89 -8.29 5.04
C PRO A 205 28.53 -9.07 3.78
N LYS A 206 28.18 -10.35 3.95
CA LYS A 206 27.89 -11.26 2.84
C LYS A 206 26.40 -11.50 2.68
N PHE A 207 25.92 -11.48 1.45
CA PHE A 207 24.57 -11.89 1.08
C PHE A 207 24.65 -13.11 0.17
N VAL A 208 24.27 -14.28 0.70
CA VAL A 208 24.41 -15.56 0.01
C VAL A 208 23.04 -16.01 -0.49
N VAL A 209 22.94 -16.32 -1.78
CA VAL A 209 21.68 -16.76 -2.40
C VAL A 209 21.88 -18.16 -2.97
N PHE A 210 21.18 -19.13 -2.39
CA PHE A 210 21.09 -20.48 -2.92
C PHE A 210 20.04 -20.54 -4.03
N MET A 211 20.43 -21.04 -5.21
CA MET A 211 19.56 -21.12 -6.37
C MET A 211 19.47 -22.55 -6.87
N GLY A 212 18.26 -23.04 -7.16
CA GLY A 212 18.06 -24.39 -7.69
C GLY A 212 16.61 -24.83 -7.64
N GLY A 213 16.28 -25.89 -8.36
CA GLY A 213 14.92 -26.43 -8.42
C GLY A 213 14.38 -26.90 -7.06
N VAL A 214 13.06 -27.13 -7.00
CA VAL A 214 12.42 -27.74 -5.84
C VAL A 214 13.03 -29.13 -5.59
N GLY A 215 13.32 -29.46 -4.34
CA GLY A 215 13.92 -30.76 -3.98
C GLY A 215 15.41 -30.92 -4.29
N SER A 216 16.08 -29.87 -4.78
CA SER A 216 17.51 -29.97 -5.15
C SER A 216 18.47 -30.12 -3.97
N GLY A 217 17.99 -29.90 -2.75
CA GLY A 217 18.79 -30.00 -1.52
C GLY A 217 19.36 -28.67 -1.03
N LYS A 218 18.88 -27.53 -1.54
CA LYS A 218 19.25 -26.18 -1.10
C LYS A 218 19.22 -26.06 0.44
N THR A 219 18.09 -26.40 1.05
CA THR A 219 17.88 -26.32 2.50
C THR A 219 18.85 -27.17 3.31
N THR A 220 19.13 -28.40 2.87
CA THR A 220 20.11 -29.27 3.52
C THR A 220 21.51 -28.66 3.46
N ILE A 221 21.96 -28.25 2.27
CA ILE A 221 23.30 -27.70 2.07
C ILE A 221 23.48 -26.37 2.82
N ARG A 222 22.46 -25.51 2.80
CA ARG A 222 22.45 -24.25 3.54
C ARG A 222 22.58 -24.49 5.04
N ARG A 223 21.78 -25.42 5.60
CA ARG A 223 21.81 -25.75 7.03
C ARG A 223 23.17 -26.33 7.45
N GLU A 224 23.79 -27.16 6.62
CA GLU A 224 25.13 -27.71 6.92
C GLU A 224 26.23 -26.65 6.89
N LYS A 225 26.18 -25.71 5.93
CA LYS A 225 27.30 -24.79 5.67
C LYS A 225 27.18 -23.40 6.30
N PHE A 226 25.97 -22.89 6.52
CA PHE A 226 25.73 -21.48 6.82
C PHE A 226 24.93 -21.24 8.10
N SER A 227 24.43 -22.29 8.75
CA SER A 227 23.48 -22.17 9.86
C SER A 227 23.99 -21.44 11.09
N GLU A 228 25.30 -21.39 11.34
CA GLU A 228 25.88 -20.73 12.53
C GLU A 228 26.33 -19.29 12.27
N SER A 229 26.83 -19.00 11.07
CA SER A 229 27.49 -17.71 10.76
C SER A 229 26.62 -16.71 10.02
N TYR A 230 25.39 -17.08 9.64
CA TYR A 230 24.49 -16.28 8.81
C TYR A 230 23.10 -16.16 9.45
N VAL A 231 22.44 -15.03 9.23
CA VAL A 231 21.00 -14.90 9.41
C VAL A 231 20.35 -15.75 8.33
N ASN A 232 19.64 -16.79 8.75
CA ASN A 232 18.83 -17.59 7.84
C ASN A 232 17.48 -16.92 7.66
N PHE A 233 17.27 -16.27 6.52
CA PHE A 233 16.01 -15.59 6.26
C PHE A 233 15.15 -16.41 5.29
N ASP A 234 14.18 -17.14 5.84
CA ASP A 234 13.19 -17.93 5.10
C ASP A 234 11.80 -17.63 5.69
N ALA A 235 10.98 -16.91 4.93
CA ALA A 235 9.66 -16.48 5.41
C ALA A 235 8.72 -17.66 5.65
N GLY A 236 8.88 -18.76 4.90
CA GLY A 236 8.08 -19.98 5.08
C GLY A 236 8.44 -20.70 6.37
N GLU A 237 9.74 -20.82 6.66
CA GLU A 237 10.21 -21.42 7.91
C GLU A 237 9.73 -20.59 9.12
N ILE A 238 9.82 -19.25 9.04
CA ILE A 238 9.31 -18.35 10.08
C ILE A 238 7.80 -18.52 10.25
N ASN A 239 7.02 -18.57 9.16
CA ASN A 239 5.57 -18.78 9.23
C ASN A 239 5.22 -20.10 9.94
N ASN A 240 5.95 -21.19 9.67
CA ASN A 240 5.70 -22.47 10.32
C ASN A 240 5.93 -22.41 11.85
N TYR A 241 6.89 -21.62 12.31
CA TYR A 241 7.07 -21.40 13.75
C TYR A 241 5.96 -20.52 14.32
N SER A 242 5.54 -19.48 13.61
CA SER A 242 4.40 -18.65 14.01
C SER A 242 3.11 -19.46 14.11
N GLU A 243 2.83 -20.35 13.14
CA GLU A 243 1.66 -21.23 13.15
C GLU A 243 1.64 -22.14 14.38
N LYS A 244 2.79 -22.72 14.72
CA LYS A 244 2.94 -23.57 15.91
C LYS A 244 2.75 -22.81 17.22
N GLU A 245 3.19 -21.56 17.27
CA GLU A 245 3.15 -20.74 18.49
C GLU A 245 1.80 -20.04 18.73
N PHE A 246 1.16 -19.58 17.65
CA PHE A 246 -0.06 -18.76 17.72
C PHE A 246 -1.33 -19.48 17.25
N GLY A 247 -1.19 -20.63 16.57
CA GLY A 247 -2.28 -21.38 15.97
C GLY A 247 -2.57 -20.93 14.54
N LYS A 248 -2.80 -21.89 13.64
CA LYS A 248 -3.08 -21.65 12.21
C LYS A 248 -4.34 -20.83 11.95
N ASP A 249 -5.37 -21.03 12.78
CA ASP A 249 -6.65 -20.32 12.67
C ASP A 249 -6.65 -18.96 13.38
N ASN A 250 -5.50 -18.52 13.89
CA ASN A 250 -5.41 -17.24 14.58
C ASN A 250 -5.59 -16.08 13.58
N PRO A 251 -6.59 -15.20 13.76
CA PRO A 251 -6.89 -14.13 12.80
C PRO A 251 -5.77 -13.10 12.67
N LYS A 252 -4.82 -13.05 13.61
CA LYS A 252 -3.65 -12.17 13.57
C LYS A 252 -2.41 -12.82 12.99
N LEU A 253 -2.41 -14.14 12.71
CA LEU A 253 -1.22 -14.90 12.37
C LEU A 253 -0.40 -14.24 11.26
N GLU A 254 -1.04 -13.86 10.15
CA GLU A 254 -0.38 -13.20 9.03
C GLU A 254 0.33 -11.91 9.46
N SER A 255 -0.34 -11.07 10.25
CA SER A 255 0.21 -9.80 10.74
C SER A 255 1.39 -10.03 11.70
N LEU A 256 1.31 -11.02 12.58
CA LEU A 256 2.37 -11.38 13.53
C LEU A 256 3.59 -11.94 12.79
N THR A 257 3.38 -12.83 11.82
CA THR A 257 4.43 -13.36 10.93
C THR A 257 5.08 -12.25 10.12
N THR A 258 4.29 -11.34 9.56
CA THR A 258 4.80 -10.18 8.80
C THR A 258 5.68 -9.29 9.66
N TRP A 259 5.25 -9.01 10.90
CA TRP A 259 5.99 -8.20 11.85
C TRP A 259 7.36 -8.80 12.17
N VAL A 260 7.42 -10.11 12.47
CA VAL A 260 8.68 -10.77 12.82
C VAL A 260 9.63 -10.88 11.63
N CYS A 261 9.14 -11.20 10.43
CA CYS A 261 9.95 -11.23 9.22
C CYS A 261 10.57 -9.86 8.92
N GLY A 262 9.76 -8.79 8.95
CA GLY A 262 10.24 -7.43 8.76
C GLY A 262 11.32 -7.05 9.78
N THR A 263 11.07 -7.35 11.06
CA THR A 263 11.99 -7.05 12.16
C THR A 263 13.33 -7.78 12.03
N ILE A 264 13.32 -9.08 11.70
CA ILE A 264 14.54 -9.86 11.49
C ILE A 264 15.37 -9.23 10.37
N LEU A 265 14.76 -8.98 9.21
CA LEU A 265 15.48 -8.51 8.04
C LEU A 265 16.03 -7.10 8.25
N GLU A 266 15.21 -6.16 8.73
CA GLU A 266 15.60 -4.79 9.02
C GLU A 266 16.79 -4.74 9.98
N LYS A 267 16.70 -5.45 11.12
CA LYS A 267 17.80 -5.50 12.08
C LYS A 267 19.06 -6.12 11.48
N SER A 268 18.93 -7.16 10.67
CA SER A 268 20.06 -7.83 10.03
C SER A 268 20.85 -6.89 9.11
N ILE A 269 20.14 -6.08 8.32
CA ILE A 269 20.76 -5.11 7.42
C ILE A 269 21.41 -3.96 8.21
N ASN A 270 20.69 -3.42 9.21
CA ASN A 270 21.19 -2.33 10.05
C ASN A 270 22.46 -2.73 10.83
N GLU A 271 22.51 -3.96 11.33
CA GLU A 271 23.68 -4.49 12.05
C GLU A 271 24.76 -5.10 11.13
N ARG A 272 24.58 -4.99 9.80
CA ARG A 272 25.53 -5.48 8.80
C ARG A 272 25.85 -6.97 9.01
N LYS A 273 24.83 -7.78 9.34
CA LYS A 273 25.00 -9.23 9.51
C LYS A 273 25.13 -9.92 8.15
N ASN A 274 25.85 -11.03 8.11
CA ASN A 274 25.78 -11.93 6.95
C ASN A 274 24.38 -12.54 6.84
N ILE A 275 23.79 -12.55 5.64
CA ILE A 275 22.43 -13.04 5.38
C ILE A 275 22.50 -14.14 4.34
N VAL A 276 21.72 -15.20 4.52
CA VAL A 276 21.55 -16.29 3.55
C VAL A 276 20.07 -16.53 3.26
N ILE A 277 19.73 -16.70 1.98
CA ILE A 277 18.38 -17.03 1.51
C ILE A 277 18.40 -18.17 0.48
N GLU A 278 17.24 -18.72 0.19
CA GLU A 278 17.01 -19.70 -0.88
C GLU A 278 15.95 -19.18 -1.85
N ILE A 279 16.17 -19.36 -3.16
CA ILE A 279 15.19 -19.08 -4.20
C ILE A 279 15.20 -20.19 -5.26
N ILE A 280 14.19 -20.20 -6.13
CA ILE A 280 14.23 -21.00 -7.35
C ILE A 280 15.06 -20.25 -8.40
N GLY A 281 15.96 -20.99 -9.05
CA GLY A 281 16.91 -20.43 -10.02
C GLY A 281 16.29 -20.01 -11.36
N ASP A 282 14.96 -20.00 -11.49
CA ASP A 282 14.23 -19.53 -12.66
C ASP A 282 13.74 -18.08 -12.54
N SER A 283 13.90 -17.47 -11.37
CA SER A 283 13.27 -16.20 -11.01
C SER A 283 14.24 -15.01 -11.10
N LYS A 284 14.93 -14.87 -12.24
CA LYS A 284 15.97 -13.85 -12.43
C LYS A 284 15.42 -12.43 -12.27
N GLU A 285 14.29 -12.15 -12.89
CA GLU A 285 13.66 -10.83 -12.93
C GLU A 285 13.28 -10.34 -11.52
N VAL A 286 12.94 -11.27 -10.64
CA VAL A 286 12.50 -10.98 -9.27
C VAL A 286 13.69 -10.84 -8.31
N ILE A 287 14.75 -11.64 -8.47
CA ILE A 287 15.91 -11.54 -7.57
C ILE A 287 16.89 -10.42 -7.95
N THR A 288 16.99 -10.06 -9.23
CA THR A 288 18.01 -9.11 -9.72
C THR A 288 17.93 -7.75 -9.01
N PRO A 289 16.76 -7.11 -8.85
CA PRO A 289 16.66 -5.83 -8.13
C PRO A 289 17.14 -5.91 -6.67
N VAL A 290 16.88 -7.05 -6.01
CA VAL A 290 17.35 -7.29 -4.64
C VAL A 290 18.87 -7.42 -4.62
N ILE A 291 19.46 -8.20 -5.53
CA ILE A 291 20.92 -8.36 -5.63
C ILE A 291 21.60 -7.01 -5.87
N ASP A 292 21.13 -6.26 -6.86
CA ASP A 292 21.71 -4.97 -7.23
C ASP A 292 21.68 -4.00 -6.05
N LYS A 293 20.54 -3.96 -5.34
CA LYS A 293 20.40 -3.09 -4.18
C LYS A 293 21.23 -3.54 -2.99
N MET A 294 21.36 -4.84 -2.75
CA MET A 294 22.26 -5.39 -1.72
C MET A 294 23.73 -5.00 -2.00
N ILE A 295 24.17 -5.07 -3.25
CA ILE A 295 25.50 -4.60 -3.68
C ILE A 295 25.64 -3.09 -3.43
N GLU A 296 24.64 -2.30 -3.82
CA GLU A 296 24.61 -0.85 -3.62
C GLU A 296 24.77 -0.46 -2.14
N ILE A 297 24.08 -1.16 -1.23
CA ILE A 297 24.21 -0.95 0.22
C ILE A 297 25.46 -1.63 0.81
N GLY A 298 26.37 -2.12 -0.03
CA GLY A 298 27.72 -2.56 0.37
C GLY A 298 27.81 -4.00 0.88
N TYR A 299 26.91 -4.90 0.46
CA TYR A 299 27.07 -6.33 0.68
C TYR A 299 27.91 -6.98 -0.42
N LYS A 300 28.74 -7.97 -0.05
CA LYS A 300 29.33 -8.91 -0.99
C LYS A 300 28.33 -10.01 -1.30
N VAL A 301 27.83 -10.06 -2.53
CA VAL A 301 26.86 -11.09 -2.96
C VAL A 301 27.57 -12.35 -3.44
N GLU A 302 27.08 -13.52 -3.03
CA GLU A 302 27.54 -14.84 -3.47
C GLU A 302 26.36 -15.68 -3.92
N LEU A 303 26.41 -16.16 -5.16
CA LEU A 303 25.37 -17.00 -5.75
C LEU A 303 25.82 -18.46 -5.74
N ILE A 304 25.05 -19.34 -5.09
CA ILE A 304 25.37 -20.76 -4.96
C ILE A 304 24.35 -21.59 -5.73
N PRO A 305 24.66 -22.03 -6.96
CA PRO A 305 23.77 -22.90 -7.71
C PRO A 305 23.82 -24.34 -7.17
N VAL A 306 22.65 -24.96 -7.05
CA VAL A 306 22.48 -26.34 -6.58
C VAL A 306 21.75 -27.14 -7.65
N TYR A 307 22.47 -28.10 -8.22
CA TYR A 307 21.98 -28.98 -9.28
C TYR A 307 21.67 -30.38 -8.74
N CYS A 308 20.61 -30.98 -9.27
CA CYS A 308 20.21 -32.36 -9.00
C CYS A 308 19.48 -32.94 -10.22
N GLY A 309 19.56 -34.26 -10.40
CA GLY A 309 18.68 -34.95 -11.36
C GLY A 309 17.21 -34.80 -10.97
N VAL A 310 16.31 -34.72 -11.95
CA VAL A 310 14.87 -34.51 -11.72
C VAL A 310 14.27 -35.65 -10.90
N GLU A 311 14.69 -36.89 -11.17
CA GLU A 311 14.23 -38.07 -10.44
C GLU A 311 14.64 -38.00 -8.96
N VAL A 312 15.87 -37.57 -8.69
CA VAL A 312 16.39 -37.41 -7.32
C VAL A 312 15.64 -36.29 -6.58
N ALA A 313 15.39 -35.17 -7.26
CA ALA A 313 14.62 -34.06 -6.72
C ALA A 313 13.20 -34.48 -6.35
N TYR A 314 12.56 -35.24 -7.23
CA TYR A 314 11.20 -35.74 -7.06
C TYR A 314 11.11 -36.73 -5.89
N VAL A 315 12.03 -37.69 -5.80
CA VAL A 315 12.07 -38.64 -4.66
C VAL A 315 12.29 -37.90 -3.33
N ARG A 316 13.18 -36.90 -3.29
CA ARG A 316 13.38 -36.07 -2.10
C ARG A 316 12.12 -35.31 -1.72
N HIS A 317 11.42 -34.74 -2.69
CA HIS A 317 10.16 -34.05 -2.45
C HIS A 317 9.09 -35.00 -1.89
N LEU A 318 8.92 -36.19 -2.49
CA LEU A 318 7.98 -37.20 -2.00
C LEU A 318 8.29 -37.64 -0.56
N ASN A 319 9.57 -37.81 -0.23
CA ASN A 319 9.98 -38.14 1.13
C ASN A 319 9.69 -36.99 2.10
N ALA A 320 9.99 -35.74 1.72
CA ALA A 320 9.71 -34.58 2.56
C ALA A 320 8.20 -34.43 2.85
N VAL A 321 7.34 -34.58 1.84
CA VAL A 321 5.87 -34.52 2.00
C VAL A 321 5.33 -35.70 2.82
N LYS A 322 6.00 -36.86 2.77
CA LYS A 322 5.63 -38.03 3.58
C LYS A 322 5.98 -37.82 5.06
N GLU A 323 7.11 -37.20 5.36
CA GLU A 323 7.58 -36.91 6.71
C GLU A 323 6.86 -35.71 7.33
N ASP A 324 6.58 -34.68 6.53
CA ASP A 324 5.90 -33.46 6.91
C ASP A 324 4.74 -33.16 5.94
N LYS A 325 3.51 -33.43 6.41
CA LYS A 325 2.30 -33.16 5.62
C LYS A 325 2.06 -31.68 5.34
N GLU A 326 2.71 -30.80 6.09
CA GLU A 326 2.65 -29.34 5.92
C GLU A 326 3.93 -28.79 5.26
N TYR A 327 4.70 -29.65 4.60
CA TYR A 327 5.91 -29.24 3.89
C TYR A 327 5.63 -28.11 2.87
N LEU A 328 6.17 -26.92 3.16
CA LEU A 328 6.19 -25.79 2.26
C LEU A 328 7.49 -25.81 1.44
N SER A 329 7.34 -25.96 0.12
CA SER A 329 8.49 -25.93 -0.77
C SER A 329 8.93 -24.48 -1.08
N SER A 330 10.21 -24.30 -1.42
CA SER A 330 10.76 -23.00 -1.84
C SER A 330 9.97 -22.33 -2.99
N TYR A 331 9.21 -23.11 -3.76
CA TYR A 331 8.34 -22.58 -4.83
C TYR A 331 7.24 -21.68 -4.28
N PHE A 332 6.63 -22.04 -3.16
CA PHE A 332 5.54 -21.27 -2.57
C PHE A 332 6.04 -20.14 -1.68
N THR A 333 7.29 -20.19 -1.23
CA THR A 333 7.80 -19.27 -0.20
C THR A 333 8.81 -18.27 -0.73
N GLN A 334 9.32 -18.43 -1.96
CA GLN A 334 10.29 -17.49 -2.54
C GLN A 334 9.70 -16.08 -2.70
N GLU A 335 8.45 -15.96 -3.14
CA GLU A 335 7.80 -14.66 -3.33
C GLU A 335 7.58 -13.98 -1.98
N ALA A 336 7.06 -14.73 -0.99
CA ALA A 336 6.92 -14.25 0.38
C ALA A 336 8.27 -13.80 1.00
N THR A 337 9.36 -14.52 0.71
CA THR A 337 10.70 -14.16 1.21
C THR A 337 11.20 -12.87 0.54
N LEU A 338 11.10 -12.77 -0.78
CA LEU A 338 11.57 -11.62 -1.54
C LEU A 338 10.70 -10.38 -1.32
N TYR A 339 9.41 -10.54 -1.03
CA TYR A 339 8.50 -9.45 -0.68
C TYR A 339 9.08 -8.55 0.42
N PHE A 340 9.66 -9.13 1.48
CA PHE A 340 10.26 -8.34 2.56
C PHE A 340 11.48 -7.53 2.11
N PHE A 341 12.30 -8.08 1.20
CA PHE A 341 13.40 -7.32 0.59
C PHE A 341 12.86 -6.19 -0.27
N TYR A 342 11.86 -6.43 -1.11
CA TYR A 342 11.25 -5.40 -1.95
C TYR A 342 10.69 -4.23 -1.14
N GLN A 343 10.00 -4.54 -0.03
CA GLN A 343 9.46 -3.54 0.88
C GLN A 343 10.57 -2.75 1.56
N LEU A 344 11.53 -3.43 2.20
CA LEU A 344 12.58 -2.79 2.98
C LEU A 344 13.54 -1.97 2.10
N LEU A 345 13.85 -2.47 0.91
CA LEU A 345 14.79 -1.86 -0.03
C LEU A 345 14.11 -0.90 -1.03
N GLN A 346 12.79 -0.71 -0.92
CA GLN A 346 11.98 0.20 -1.75
C GLN A 346 12.08 -0.08 -3.26
N LEU A 347 11.95 -1.36 -3.65
CA LEU A 347 12.15 -1.83 -5.03
C LEU A 347 10.87 -1.88 -5.88
N GLY A 348 9.78 -1.25 -5.41
CA GLY A 348 8.48 -1.26 -6.08
C GLY A 348 7.57 -2.43 -5.69
N LYS A 349 6.58 -2.74 -6.53
CA LYS A 349 5.52 -3.73 -6.20
C LYS A 349 5.96 -5.15 -6.50
N MET A 350 5.97 -5.99 -5.47
CA MET A 350 6.00 -7.44 -5.55
C MET A 350 4.63 -7.96 -5.06
N ARG A 351 3.92 -8.76 -5.88
CA ARG A 351 2.65 -9.35 -5.45
C ARG A 351 2.97 -10.48 -4.46
N PRO A 352 2.28 -10.54 -3.29
CA PRO A 352 2.48 -11.60 -2.32
C PRO A 352 1.92 -12.96 -2.78
#